data_AF-A0A968T060-F1
#
_entry.id   AF-A0A968T060-F1
#
_cell.length_a   1.000
_cell.length_b   1.000
_cell.length_c   1.000
_cell.angle_alpha   90.00
_cell.angle_beta   90.00
_cell.angle_gamma   90.00
#
_symmetry.space_group_name_H-M   'P 1'
#
loop_
_entity.id
_entity.type
_entity.pdbx_description
1 polymer ?
#
loop_
_entity_poly.entity_id
_entity_poly.type
_entity_poly.pdbx_seq_one_letter_code
_entity_poly.pdbx_strand_id
1 'polypeptide(L)'
;MGEPENWKAEKGKGGMVKDGRKGSSCFTLKGGKIQTIAEWEGTPGIVRRIWMTVYDRSPEALKGIYIEMYWDNSASAAVNVPIGDFFGHGLGEMAVFENDLFSSPEGRSFNCFVPMPFKKAMKINLRNSTSKDFEMIFYDVDFTVGDRLGKDAMYLYAFYNHQPITKLREDYELMPKVSGKGRFFWRKCKRCSQ
;
A
#
# COMPACT_ATOMS: atom_id res chain seq x y z
N MET A 1 11.99 -10.34 1.12
CA MET A 1 11.13 -9.63 2.09
C MET A 1 11.71 -8.25 2.29
N GLY A 2 10.94 -7.21 2.00
CA GLY A 2 11.26 -5.84 2.36
C GLY A 2 10.82 -5.58 3.80
N GLU A 3 11.70 -5.06 4.62
CA GLU A 3 11.45 -4.65 6.01
C GLU A 3 12.23 -3.35 6.28
N PRO A 4 11.96 -2.60 7.37
CA PRO A 4 12.58 -1.27 7.59
C PRO A 4 14.11 -1.24 7.48
N GLU A 5 14.78 -2.34 7.83
CA GLU A 5 16.24 -2.47 7.78
C GLU A 5 16.77 -2.99 6.44
N ASN A 6 15.90 -3.55 5.60
CA ASN A 6 16.26 -4.21 4.36
C ASN A 6 15.18 -4.01 3.30
N TRP A 7 14.84 -2.75 3.03
CA TRP A 7 13.80 -2.39 2.06
C TRP A 7 14.14 -2.81 0.61
N LYS A 8 15.43 -3.04 0.30
CA LYS A 8 15.90 -3.65 -0.97
C LYS A 8 15.81 -5.18 -1.01
N ALA A 9 15.43 -5.81 0.11
CA ALA A 9 15.33 -7.26 0.27
C ALA A 9 16.60 -8.03 -0.13
N GLU A 10 17.78 -7.49 0.17
CA GLU A 10 19.05 -8.15 -0.10
C GLU A 10 19.16 -9.44 0.72
N LYS A 11 19.60 -10.54 0.08
CA LYS A 11 19.69 -11.85 0.71
C LYS A 11 20.65 -11.80 1.90
N GLY A 12 20.17 -12.20 3.08
CA GLY A 12 20.97 -12.29 4.31
C GLY A 12 21.25 -10.95 5.01
N LYS A 13 20.55 -9.87 4.64
CA LYS A 13 20.74 -8.53 5.23
C LYS A 13 19.69 -8.12 6.26
N GLY A 14 18.65 -8.92 6.50
CA GLY A 14 17.66 -8.67 7.56
C GLY A 14 18.25 -8.82 8.96
N GLY A 15 17.92 -7.93 9.90
CA GLY A 15 18.34 -8.02 11.30
C GLY A 15 19.81 -7.68 11.56
N MET A 16 20.50 -7.02 10.62
CA MET A 16 21.94 -6.76 10.68
C MET A 16 22.32 -5.42 11.34
N VAL A 17 21.34 -4.57 11.70
CA VAL A 17 21.59 -3.19 12.14
C VAL A 17 22.12 -3.12 13.59
N LYS A 18 21.82 -4.10 14.46
CA LYS A 18 22.35 -4.18 15.84
C LYS A 18 22.83 -5.59 16.19
N ASP A 19 24.06 -5.92 15.82
CA ASP A 19 24.75 -7.15 16.24
C ASP A 19 23.93 -8.44 15.99
N GLY A 20 23.24 -8.53 14.85
CA GLY A 20 22.41 -9.68 14.50
C GLY A 20 21.01 -9.71 15.13
N ARG A 21 20.57 -8.62 15.77
CA ARG A 21 19.18 -8.39 16.21
C ARG A 21 18.50 -7.32 15.35
N LYS A 22 17.16 -7.42 15.21
CA LYS A 22 16.31 -6.40 14.56
C LYS A 22 16.44 -5.07 15.33
N GLY A 23 17.26 -4.16 14.83
CA GLY A 23 17.71 -2.93 15.48
C GLY A 23 16.80 -1.70 15.27
N SER A 24 15.94 -1.76 14.25
CA SER A 24 14.98 -0.76 13.78
C SER A 24 13.74 -1.49 13.24
N SER A 25 12.91 -1.99 14.14
CA SER A 25 11.66 -2.71 13.81
C SER A 25 10.58 -1.80 13.21
N CYS A 26 10.71 -0.49 13.38
CA CYS A 26 9.83 0.53 12.84
C CYS A 26 10.63 1.76 12.40
N PHE A 27 9.95 2.70 11.76
CA PHE A 27 10.51 4.01 11.44
C PHE A 27 9.47 5.12 11.68
N THR A 28 9.95 6.36 11.72
CA THR A 28 9.11 7.56 11.76
C THR A 28 8.96 8.13 10.36
N LEU A 29 7.72 8.23 9.87
CA LEU A 29 7.41 8.89 8.62
C LEU A 29 7.14 10.38 8.86
N LYS A 30 8.14 11.19 8.54
CA LYS A 30 8.10 12.64 8.73
C LYS A 30 7.04 13.32 7.86
N GLY A 31 6.49 14.43 8.35
CA GLY A 31 5.53 15.26 7.62
C GLY A 31 6.02 15.62 6.22
N GLY A 32 5.16 15.43 5.21
CA GLY A 32 5.47 15.74 3.80
C GLY A 32 6.54 14.84 3.16
N LYS A 33 7.05 13.81 3.84
CA LYS A 33 8.11 12.94 3.32
C LYS A 33 7.56 11.65 2.71
N ILE A 34 8.40 11.05 1.88
CA ILE A 34 8.19 9.76 1.24
C ILE A 34 9.26 8.81 1.76
N GLN A 35 8.85 7.61 2.15
CA GLN A 35 9.75 6.52 2.52
C GLN A 35 9.48 5.33 1.59
N THR A 36 10.51 4.86 0.89
CA THR A 36 10.46 3.57 0.20
C THR A 36 10.44 2.45 1.23
N ILE A 37 9.43 1.57 1.15
CA ILE A 37 9.30 0.42 2.05
C ILE A 37 9.68 -0.90 1.38
N ALA A 38 9.56 -0.98 0.05
CA ALA A 38 10.06 -2.09 -0.74
C ALA A 38 10.50 -1.64 -2.13
N GLU A 39 11.63 -2.12 -2.62
CA GLU A 39 12.10 -1.88 -3.98
C GLU A 39 12.81 -3.12 -4.51
N TRP A 40 12.53 -3.47 -5.76
CA TRP A 40 13.22 -4.55 -6.46
C TRP A 40 13.32 -4.23 -7.95
N GLU A 41 14.45 -4.58 -8.55
CA GLU A 41 14.69 -4.45 -9.98
C GLU A 41 15.48 -5.65 -10.52
N GLY A 42 15.25 -5.99 -11.78
CA GLY A 42 16.10 -6.88 -12.58
C GLY A 42 15.43 -8.20 -12.96
N THR A 43 14.54 -8.73 -12.12
CA THR A 43 13.81 -9.97 -12.42
C THR A 43 12.31 -9.82 -12.18
N PRO A 44 11.47 -10.54 -12.95
CA PRO A 44 10.03 -10.57 -12.71
C PRO A 44 9.73 -11.19 -11.37
N GLY A 45 8.63 -10.78 -10.75
CA GLY A 45 8.22 -11.25 -9.44
C GLY A 45 6.78 -10.95 -9.14
N ILE A 46 6.35 -11.34 -7.94
CA ILE A 46 4.99 -11.12 -7.45
C ILE A 46 5.06 -10.70 -5.98
N VAL A 47 4.47 -9.54 -5.65
CA VAL A 47 4.16 -9.19 -4.26
C VAL A 47 3.04 -10.11 -3.77
N ARG A 48 3.30 -10.82 -2.69
CA ARG A 48 2.42 -11.86 -2.11
C ARG A 48 1.67 -11.38 -0.89
N ARG A 49 2.32 -10.55 -0.07
CA ARG A 49 1.72 -10.03 1.15
C ARG A 49 2.30 -8.65 1.48
N ILE A 50 1.42 -7.76 1.90
CA ILE A 50 1.79 -6.53 2.60
C ILE A 50 1.13 -6.60 3.97
N TRP A 51 1.95 -6.54 5.01
CA TRP A 51 1.49 -6.31 6.38
C TRP A 51 2.04 -4.98 6.87
N MET A 52 1.21 -4.23 7.58
CA MET A 52 1.67 -3.08 8.35
C MET A 52 0.82 -2.86 9.59
N THR A 53 1.36 -2.09 10.54
CA THR A 53 0.61 -1.44 11.60
C THR A 53 1.19 -0.06 11.84
N VAL A 54 0.31 0.89 12.13
CA VAL A 54 0.65 2.23 12.59
C VAL A 54 0.17 2.41 14.02
N TYR A 55 0.95 3.16 14.81
CA TYR A 55 0.56 3.50 16.18
C TYR A 55 -0.60 4.51 16.20
N ASP A 56 -0.47 5.61 15.44
CA ASP A 56 -1.55 6.57 15.25
C ASP A 56 -2.56 6.03 14.24
N ARG A 57 -3.78 5.76 14.73
CA ARG A 57 -4.91 5.23 13.93
C ARG A 57 -6.05 6.24 13.82
N SER A 58 -5.74 7.52 14.03
CA SER A 58 -6.70 8.60 13.82
C SER A 58 -7.12 8.71 12.35
N PRO A 59 -8.28 9.34 12.07
CA PRO A 59 -8.66 9.66 10.70
C PRO A 59 -7.58 10.43 9.94
N GLU A 60 -6.83 11.31 10.62
CA GLU A 60 -5.71 12.06 10.05
C GLU A 60 -4.61 11.12 9.53
N ALA A 61 -4.20 10.11 10.31
CA ALA A 61 -3.20 9.14 9.88
C ALA A 61 -3.73 8.25 8.74
N LEU A 62 -4.96 7.73 8.89
CA LEU A 62 -5.56 6.79 7.94
C LEU A 62 -5.86 7.43 6.58
N LYS A 63 -6.14 8.74 6.54
CA LYS A 63 -6.37 9.51 5.31
C LYS A 63 -5.14 10.28 4.82
N GLY A 64 -4.15 10.48 5.69
CA GLY A 64 -2.95 11.29 5.42
C GLY A 64 -1.72 10.49 5.03
N ILE A 65 -1.62 9.21 5.40
CA ILE A 65 -0.56 8.32 4.91
C ILE A 65 -1.06 7.65 3.63
N TYR A 66 -0.34 7.84 2.53
CA TYR A 66 -0.62 7.24 1.23
C TYR A 66 0.32 6.08 0.97
N ILE A 67 -0.22 4.99 0.42
CA ILE A 67 0.58 3.94 -0.20
C ILE A 67 0.67 4.21 -1.70
N GLU A 68 1.89 4.24 -2.20
CA GLU A 68 2.18 4.44 -3.62
C GLU A 68 2.92 3.23 -4.17
N MET A 69 2.42 2.66 -5.27
CA MET A 69 3.06 1.51 -5.93
C MET A 69 3.36 1.84 -7.38
N TYR A 70 4.60 1.54 -7.80
CA TYR A 70 5.11 1.75 -9.14
C TYR A 70 5.57 0.41 -9.70
N TRP A 71 5.14 0.12 -10.93
CA TRP A 71 5.48 -1.11 -11.64
C TRP A 71 6.37 -0.79 -12.83
N ASP A 72 7.39 -1.63 -13.04
CA ASP A 72 8.27 -1.65 -14.21
C ASP A 72 8.84 -0.27 -14.61
N ASN A 73 9.30 0.48 -13.61
CA ASN A 73 9.89 1.82 -13.75
C ASN A 73 8.93 2.88 -14.33
N SER A 74 7.62 2.66 -14.20
CA SER A 74 6.62 3.69 -14.51
C SER A 74 6.87 4.96 -13.68
N ALA A 75 6.84 6.11 -14.34
CA ALA A 75 6.94 7.42 -13.68
C ALA A 75 5.69 7.75 -12.84
N SER A 76 4.54 7.19 -13.23
CA SER A 76 3.27 7.37 -12.52
C SER A 76 2.99 6.18 -11.60
N ALA A 77 2.52 6.47 -10.39
CA ALA A 77 2.08 5.44 -9.45
C ALA A 77 0.80 4.77 -9.98
N ALA A 78 0.80 3.44 -10.05
CA ALA A 78 -0.36 2.64 -10.43
C ALA A 78 -1.37 2.52 -9.28
N VAL A 79 -0.86 2.52 -8.05
CA VAL A 79 -1.64 2.65 -6.81
C VAL A 79 -1.21 3.95 -6.15
N ASN A 80 -2.17 4.83 -5.86
CA ASN A 80 -1.95 6.03 -5.06
C ASN A 80 -3.20 6.29 -4.23
N VAL A 81 -3.23 5.71 -3.03
CA VAL A 81 -4.44 5.62 -2.20
C VAL A 81 -4.04 5.81 -0.73
N PRO A 82 -4.85 6.48 0.10
CA PRO A 82 -4.63 6.49 1.54
C PRO A 82 -4.60 5.07 2.12
N ILE A 83 -3.74 4.78 3.10
CA ILE A 83 -3.62 3.45 3.69
C ILE A 83 -4.96 3.00 4.29
N GLY A 84 -5.71 3.91 4.90
CA GLY A 84 -7.04 3.61 5.43
C GLY A 84 -7.96 3.10 4.33
N ASP A 85 -8.02 3.76 3.18
CA ASP A 85 -8.89 3.35 2.08
C ASP A 85 -8.42 2.07 1.40
N PHE A 86 -7.11 1.93 1.14
CA PHE A 86 -6.52 0.76 0.51
C PHE A 86 -6.78 -0.52 1.31
N PHE A 87 -6.61 -0.48 2.63
CA PHE A 87 -6.80 -1.61 3.52
C PHE A 87 -8.22 -1.72 4.09
N GLY A 88 -9.21 -0.97 3.56
CA GLY A 88 -10.61 -1.15 3.93
C GLY A 88 -11.08 -0.38 5.18
N HIS A 89 -10.29 0.53 5.74
CA HIS A 89 -10.64 1.47 6.81
C HIS A 89 -11.05 2.87 6.30
N GLY A 90 -11.73 2.96 5.15
CA GLY A 90 -12.05 4.23 4.49
C GLY A 90 -12.95 5.23 5.25
N LEU A 91 -13.43 4.91 6.47
CA LEU A 91 -14.07 5.90 7.37
C LEU A 91 -13.07 6.65 8.26
N GLY A 92 -11.77 6.35 8.16
CA GLY A 92 -10.80 6.86 9.12
C GLY A 92 -10.93 6.18 10.48
N GLU A 93 -11.50 4.99 10.52
CA GLU A 93 -11.68 4.20 11.74
C GLU A 93 -11.28 2.75 11.49
N MET A 94 -10.58 2.17 12.46
CA MET A 94 -10.21 0.78 12.44
C MET A 94 -11.40 -0.10 12.80
N ALA A 95 -11.51 -1.26 12.15
CA ALA A 95 -12.57 -2.23 12.40
C ALA A 95 -12.03 -3.64 12.19
N VAL A 96 -12.54 -4.61 12.94
CA VAL A 96 -12.22 -6.01 12.72
C VAL A 96 -12.93 -6.48 11.46
N PHE A 97 -12.18 -7.03 10.50
CA PHE A 97 -12.76 -7.74 9.36
C PHE A 97 -11.74 -8.69 8.74
N GLU A 98 -12.23 -9.65 7.96
CA GLU A 98 -11.40 -10.58 7.21
C GLU A 98 -12.10 -11.00 5.92
N ASN A 99 -11.34 -11.13 4.85
CA ASN A 99 -11.70 -11.76 3.59
C ASN A 99 -10.43 -12.34 2.95
N ASP A 100 -10.58 -13.04 1.82
CA ASP A 100 -9.48 -13.72 1.11
C ASP A 100 -8.29 -12.82 0.75
N LEU A 101 -8.51 -11.51 0.65
CA LEU A 101 -7.55 -10.55 0.09
C LEU A 101 -7.08 -9.53 1.12
N PHE A 102 -7.89 -9.23 2.12
CA PHE A 102 -7.63 -8.22 3.12
C PHE A 102 -8.11 -8.66 4.48
N SER A 103 -7.35 -8.33 5.52
CA SER A 103 -7.79 -8.55 6.90
C SER A 103 -7.26 -7.48 7.84
N SER A 104 -8.04 -7.19 8.87
CA SER A 104 -7.64 -6.41 10.02
C SER A 104 -7.95 -7.16 11.31
N PRO A 105 -7.11 -8.16 11.67
CA PRO A 105 -7.21 -8.85 12.96
C PRO A 105 -7.19 -7.84 14.10
N GLU A 106 -8.13 -8.01 15.05
CA GLU A 106 -8.32 -7.15 16.21
C GLU A 106 -8.57 -5.65 15.89
N GLY A 107 -8.72 -5.28 14.61
CA GLY A 107 -8.78 -3.88 14.17
C GLY A 107 -7.45 -3.16 14.36
N ARG A 108 -6.32 -3.89 14.28
CA ARG A 108 -4.99 -3.36 14.61
C ARG A 108 -3.95 -3.53 13.52
N SER A 109 -4.21 -4.39 12.54
CA SER A 109 -3.28 -4.67 11.45
C SER A 109 -3.90 -4.34 10.11
N PHE A 110 -3.03 -4.04 9.15
CA PHE A 110 -3.37 -3.84 7.76
C PHE A 110 -2.75 -4.99 6.97
N ASN A 111 -3.55 -5.99 6.60
CA ASN A 111 -3.10 -7.08 5.76
C ASN A 111 -3.67 -6.95 4.34
N CYS A 112 -2.83 -7.21 3.35
CA CYS A 112 -3.20 -7.36 1.96
C CYS A 112 -2.48 -8.58 1.37
N PHE A 113 -3.24 -9.48 0.76
CA PHE A 113 -2.79 -10.71 0.09
C PHE A 113 -3.08 -10.70 -1.41
N VAL A 114 -3.51 -9.56 -1.96
CA VAL A 114 -3.71 -9.40 -3.40
C VAL A 114 -2.38 -9.67 -4.12
N PRO A 115 -2.30 -10.65 -5.04
CA PRO A 115 -1.07 -10.90 -5.80
C PRO A 115 -0.81 -9.75 -6.77
N MET A 116 0.37 -9.14 -6.68
CA MET A 116 0.75 -7.99 -7.53
C MET A 116 2.00 -8.33 -8.35
N PRO A 117 1.82 -8.87 -9.58
CA PRO A 117 2.94 -9.16 -10.48
C PRO A 117 3.66 -7.90 -10.95
N PHE A 118 4.97 -8.00 -11.12
CA PHE A 118 5.83 -7.00 -11.79
C PHE A 118 6.83 -7.72 -12.70
N LYS A 119 7.16 -7.15 -13.87
CA LYS A 119 7.97 -7.86 -14.88
C LYS A 119 9.45 -7.49 -14.85
N LYS A 120 9.76 -6.27 -14.43
CA LYS A 120 11.10 -5.67 -14.41
C LYS A 120 11.44 -5.11 -13.05
N ALA A 121 10.51 -4.36 -12.46
CA ALA A 121 10.76 -3.65 -11.22
C ALA A 121 9.47 -3.41 -10.44
N MET A 122 9.60 -3.31 -9.13
CA MET A 122 8.56 -2.77 -8.26
C MET A 122 9.16 -1.76 -7.29
N LYS A 123 8.37 -0.74 -6.96
CA LYS A 123 8.66 0.19 -5.89
C LYS A 123 7.40 0.51 -5.12
N ILE A 124 7.45 0.35 -3.80
CA ILE A 124 6.35 0.65 -2.89
C ILE A 124 6.83 1.70 -1.90
N ASN A 125 6.13 2.82 -1.84
CA ASN A 125 6.40 3.91 -0.93
C ASN A 125 5.23 4.14 0.04
N LEU A 126 5.57 4.71 1.19
CA LEU A 126 4.63 5.43 2.04
C LEU A 126 4.91 6.93 1.93
N ARG A 127 3.90 7.72 1.55
CA ARG A 127 3.96 9.18 1.50
C ARG A 127 3.09 9.77 2.60
N ASN A 128 3.66 10.64 3.41
CA ASN A 128 2.90 11.44 4.36
C ASN A 128 2.44 12.74 3.69
N SER A 129 1.13 12.92 3.56
CA SER A 129 0.54 14.14 2.98
C SER A 129 0.21 15.21 4.02
N THR A 130 0.53 14.99 5.30
CA THR A 130 0.31 15.94 6.39
C THR A 130 1.62 16.57 6.86
N SER A 131 1.54 17.57 7.72
CA SER A 131 2.72 18.16 8.39
C SER A 131 3.11 17.42 9.67
N LYS A 132 2.30 16.47 10.14
CA LYS A 132 2.50 15.73 11.38
C LYS A 132 3.44 14.55 11.14
N ASP A 133 4.34 14.30 12.07
CA ASP A 133 5.17 13.10 12.05
C ASP A 133 4.37 11.89 12.54
N PHE A 134 4.45 10.78 11.80
CA PHE A 134 3.85 9.50 12.22
C PHE A 134 4.94 8.53 12.65
N GLU A 135 5.01 8.28 13.94
CA GLU A 135 6.00 7.38 14.54
C GLU A 135 5.53 5.93 14.55
N MET A 136 6.47 5.01 14.80
CA MET A 136 6.17 3.59 15.04
C MET A 136 5.37 2.95 13.88
N ILE A 137 5.82 3.17 12.65
CA ILE A 137 5.30 2.45 11.48
C ILE A 137 6.07 1.14 11.34
N PHE A 138 5.36 0.03 11.47
CA PHE A 138 5.88 -1.32 11.27
C PHE A 138 5.31 -1.88 9.98
N TYR A 139 6.13 -2.58 9.20
CA TYR A 139 5.67 -3.23 7.97
C TYR A 139 6.55 -4.42 7.61
N ASP A 140 5.97 -5.33 6.84
CA ASP A 140 6.67 -6.36 6.09
C ASP A 140 6.04 -6.44 4.69
N VAL A 141 6.88 -6.48 3.65
CA VAL A 141 6.47 -6.71 2.26
C VAL A 141 7.08 -8.01 1.78
N ASP A 142 6.24 -9.03 1.61
CA ASP A 142 6.66 -10.32 1.07
C ASP A 142 6.44 -10.35 -0.43
N PHE A 143 7.50 -10.70 -1.14
CA PHE A 143 7.49 -10.87 -2.58
C PHE A 143 8.47 -11.96 -2.98
N THR A 144 8.16 -12.58 -4.11
CA THR A 144 9.02 -13.55 -4.78
C THR A 144 9.66 -12.92 -6.01
N VAL A 145 10.82 -13.44 -6.41
CA VAL A 145 11.60 -12.96 -7.55
C VAL A 145 11.99 -14.16 -8.42
N GLY A 146 12.07 -13.95 -9.73
CA GLY A 146 12.25 -15.03 -10.70
C GLY A 146 10.96 -15.81 -11.01
N ASP A 147 9.79 -15.26 -10.69
CA ASP A 147 8.50 -15.88 -11.02
C ASP A 147 8.31 -15.97 -12.54
N ARG A 148 7.72 -17.08 -13.00
CA ARG A 148 7.28 -17.23 -14.39
C ARG A 148 5.92 -16.56 -14.54
N LEU A 149 5.91 -15.35 -15.08
CA LEU A 149 4.69 -14.62 -15.36
C LEU A 149 4.08 -15.07 -16.70
N GLY A 150 2.79 -15.42 -16.68
CA GLY A 150 2.04 -15.69 -17.90
C GLY A 150 1.91 -14.44 -18.78
N LYS A 151 1.62 -14.63 -20.07
CA LYS A 151 1.45 -13.52 -21.03
C LYS A 151 0.33 -12.54 -20.59
N ASP A 152 -0.65 -13.04 -19.84
CA ASP A 152 -1.80 -12.29 -19.35
C ASP A 152 -1.60 -11.71 -17.94
N ALA A 153 -0.37 -11.71 -17.41
CA ALA A 153 -0.07 -11.09 -16.12
C ALA A 153 -0.36 -9.58 -16.19
N MET A 154 -1.27 -9.14 -15.32
CA MET A 154 -1.71 -7.75 -15.18
C MET A 154 -1.10 -7.11 -13.93
N TYR A 155 -1.03 -5.79 -13.92
CA TYR A 155 -0.60 -5.01 -12.77
C TYR A 155 -1.80 -4.59 -11.92
N LEU A 156 -1.58 -4.42 -10.62
CA LEU A 156 -2.58 -3.83 -9.75
C LEU A 156 -2.63 -2.31 -9.99
N TYR A 157 -3.83 -1.80 -10.22
CA TYR A 157 -4.12 -0.37 -10.21
C TYR A 157 -5.17 -0.08 -9.15
N ALA A 158 -5.01 1.02 -8.43
CA ALA A 158 -6.00 1.48 -7.48
C ALA A 158 -6.03 3.01 -7.48
N PHE A 159 -7.25 3.54 -7.56
CA PHE A 159 -7.52 4.97 -7.63
C PHE A 159 -8.37 5.38 -6.42
N TYR A 160 -8.03 6.54 -5.85
CA TYR A 160 -8.80 7.16 -4.79
C TYR A 160 -9.44 8.45 -5.30
N ASN A 161 -10.75 8.54 -5.17
CA ASN A 161 -11.49 9.78 -5.33
C ASN A 161 -12.12 10.17 -4.00
N HIS A 162 -12.14 11.46 -3.70
CA HIS A 162 -12.87 12.00 -2.57
C HIS A 162 -13.55 13.29 -2.98
N GLN A 163 -14.87 13.32 -2.87
CA GLN A 163 -15.66 14.53 -3.03
C GLN A 163 -16.43 14.75 -1.71
N PRO A 164 -16.12 15.81 -0.95
CA PRO A 164 -16.75 16.04 0.35
C PRO A 164 -18.26 16.32 0.23
N ILE A 165 -18.69 16.91 -0.89
CA ILE A 165 -20.10 17.15 -1.21
C ILE A 165 -20.30 16.75 -2.67
N THR A 166 -21.21 15.79 -2.90
CA THR A 166 -21.67 15.46 -4.25
C THR A 166 -22.59 16.54 -4.75
N LYS A 167 -22.42 16.96 -6.00
CA LYS A 167 -23.33 17.92 -6.63
C LYS A 167 -24.58 17.21 -7.14
N LEU A 168 -25.74 17.81 -6.90
CA LEU A 168 -27.01 17.24 -7.33
C LEU A 168 -27.02 17.10 -8.87
N ARG A 169 -27.41 15.93 -9.37
CA ARG A 169 -27.41 15.57 -10.82
C ARG A 169 -26.04 15.48 -11.48
N GLU A 170 -24.94 15.53 -10.72
CA GLU A 170 -23.63 15.13 -11.23
C GLU A 170 -23.27 13.75 -10.66
N ASP A 171 -22.94 12.80 -11.55
CA ASP A 171 -22.54 11.47 -11.13
C ASP A 171 -21.21 11.51 -10.37
N TYR A 172 -21.13 10.75 -9.29
CA TYR A 172 -19.87 10.56 -8.58
C TYR A 172 -18.97 9.60 -9.36
N GLU A 173 -17.86 10.10 -9.87
CA GLU A 173 -16.91 9.30 -10.62
C GLU A 173 -16.09 8.41 -9.68
N LEU A 174 -16.36 7.09 -9.69
CA LEU A 174 -15.63 6.13 -8.87
C LEU A 174 -14.19 5.91 -9.36
N MET A 175 -14.01 5.92 -10.68
CA MET A 175 -12.74 5.71 -11.35
C MET A 175 -12.80 6.45 -12.68
N PRO A 176 -11.74 7.17 -13.06
CA PRO A 176 -11.69 7.84 -14.35
C PRO A 176 -11.77 6.82 -15.48
N LYS A 177 -12.14 7.29 -16.67
CA LYS A 177 -12.09 6.46 -17.87
C LYS A 177 -10.66 5.99 -18.12
N VAL A 178 -10.43 4.69 -17.95
CA VAL A 178 -9.15 4.03 -18.25
C VAL A 178 -9.22 3.30 -19.58
N SER A 179 -8.14 3.36 -20.35
CA SER A 179 -7.98 2.63 -21.61
C SER A 179 -7.02 1.46 -21.41
N GLY A 180 -7.36 0.27 -21.90
CA GLY A 180 -6.50 -0.90 -21.84
C GLY A 180 -7.28 -2.20 -21.69
N LYS A 181 -6.56 -3.29 -21.47
CA LYS A 181 -7.13 -4.60 -21.12
C LYS A 181 -6.92 -4.81 -19.62
N GLY A 182 -8.00 -5.06 -18.90
CA GLY A 182 -7.96 -5.25 -17.46
C GLY A 182 -9.25 -5.88 -16.96
N ARG A 183 -9.28 -6.16 -15.66
CA ARG A 183 -10.50 -6.56 -14.95
C ARG A 183 -10.72 -5.62 -13.78
N PHE A 184 -11.95 -5.16 -13.64
CA PHE A 184 -12.35 -4.46 -12.44
C PHE A 184 -12.46 -5.48 -11.30
N PHE A 185 -11.68 -5.26 -10.24
CA PHE A 185 -11.53 -6.24 -9.17
C PHE A 185 -12.42 -5.92 -7.97
N TRP A 186 -12.42 -4.66 -7.52
CA TRP A 186 -13.11 -4.27 -6.29
C TRP A 186 -13.36 -2.76 -6.21
N ARG A 187 -14.41 -2.36 -5.48
CA ARG A 187 -14.63 -0.98 -5.02
C ARG A 187 -14.98 -0.96 -3.54
N LYS A 188 -14.62 0.15 -2.90
CA LYS A 188 -15.26 0.63 -1.67
C LYS A 188 -15.72 2.06 -1.90
N CYS A 189 -17.03 2.24 -1.98
CA CYS A 189 -17.66 3.55 -2.07
C CYS A 189 -18.39 3.80 -0.75
N LYS A 190 -18.30 5.03 -0.23
CA LYS A 190 -19.06 5.46 0.94
C LYS A 190 -19.78 6.76 0.62
N ARG A 191 -21.02 6.85 1.08
CA ARG A 191 -21.82 8.06 1.07
C ARG A 191 -22.02 8.46 2.52
N CYS A 192 -21.47 9.61 2.94
CA CYS A 192 -21.86 10.19 4.21
C CYS A 192 -23.26 10.78 4.01
N SER A 193 -24.28 10.16 4.60
CA SER A 193 -25.55 10.82 4.83
C SER A 193 -25.32 11.90 5.88
N GLN A 194 -25.72 13.14 5.56
CA GLN A 194 -25.87 14.19 6.57
C GLN A 194 -26.96 13.79 7.57
#